data_AF-A0A941YH72-F1
#
_entry.id   AF-A0A941YH72-F1
#
_cell.length_a   1.000
_cell.length_b   1.000
_cell.length_c   1.000
_cell.angle_alpha   90.00
_cell.angle_beta   90.00
_cell.angle_gamma   90.00
#
_symmetry.space_group_name_H-M   'P 1'
#
loop_
_entity.id
_entity.type
_entity.pdbx_description
1 polymer ?
#
loop_
_entity_poly.entity_id
_entity_poly.type
_entity_poly.pdbx_seq_one_letter_code
_entity_poly.pdbx_strand_id
1 'polypeptide(L)'
;MQESYSVLYDDGRRVLQKFLLSRGVSEDESDEIVQNLFVGILNHWSRLQFNSASAWYGYLYESCRNGIRHAAKNPNPSSPLRETEDHRIDVHGIIAKVLDRERLYNVADEVWLGAEPEDGHKRCLAAQLHFIDGLSPEEALKVVAAGQPPIQPDDFLEWISSPWVLRKVAFNELYISSDRLCAEILGLESWSNDEFDRIWLHAKRNDPELVAIGDWTCIEVDFILMRYRAGIPFSLALAKTAKPLSRERGLEIHDRCRSRYPFVKKMINLWGRTEGIPFRDQALGANSLWKRLVFQYYVLHELPQDDILERISPAADVAGYRIRNINTWIANRLLDDILSWRAKNDG
;
A
#
# COMPACT_ATOMS: atom_id res chain seq x y z
N MET A 1 17.79 7.39 -33.61
CA MET A 1 16.80 8.12 -32.77
C MET A 1 15.42 7.49 -32.87
N GLN A 2 14.90 7.19 -34.07
CA GLN A 2 13.61 6.50 -34.27
C GLN A 2 13.56 5.09 -33.64
N GLU A 3 14.59 4.25 -33.83
CA GLU A 3 14.60 2.88 -33.28
C GLU A 3 14.73 2.83 -31.74
N SER A 4 15.51 3.75 -31.15
CA SER A 4 15.64 3.82 -29.69
C SER A 4 14.34 4.33 -29.03
N TYR A 5 13.62 5.23 -29.70
CA TYR A 5 12.33 5.72 -29.23
C TYR A 5 11.24 4.66 -29.36
N SER A 6 11.20 3.88 -30.44
CA SER A 6 10.20 2.80 -30.58
C SER A 6 10.33 1.74 -29.50
N VAL A 7 11.56 1.35 -29.14
CA VAL A 7 11.80 0.40 -28.03
C VAL A 7 11.33 0.97 -26.70
N LEU A 8 11.63 2.24 -26.39
CA LEU A 8 11.17 2.90 -25.17
C LEU A 8 9.66 3.09 -25.12
N TYR A 9 9.04 3.35 -26.28
CA TYR A 9 7.60 3.46 -26.43
C TYR A 9 6.90 2.13 -26.17
N ASP A 10 7.35 1.05 -26.80
CA ASP A 10 6.72 -0.27 -26.66
C ASP A 10 6.85 -0.81 -25.24
N ASP A 11 8.05 -0.69 -24.63
CA ASP A 11 8.25 -1.12 -23.25
C ASP A 11 7.46 -0.25 -22.27
N GLY A 12 7.51 1.07 -22.41
CA GLY A 12 6.77 1.98 -21.54
C GLY A 12 5.26 1.82 -21.69
N ARG A 13 4.74 1.63 -22.91
CA ARG A 13 3.32 1.36 -23.19
C ARG A 13 2.85 0.11 -22.46
N ARG A 14 3.54 -1.01 -22.63
CA ARG A 14 3.19 -2.28 -21.99
C ARG A 14 3.15 -2.17 -20.47
N VAL A 15 4.12 -1.46 -19.89
CA VAL A 15 4.21 -1.23 -18.44
C VAL A 15 3.08 -0.34 -17.94
N LEU A 16 2.79 0.76 -18.65
CA LEU A 16 1.73 1.70 -18.27
C LEU A 16 0.33 1.12 -18.45
N GLN A 17 0.09 0.31 -19.50
CA GLN A 17 -1.20 -0.37 -19.67
C GLN A 17 -1.49 -1.33 -18.52
N LYS A 18 -0.51 -2.17 -18.14
CA LYS A 18 -0.66 -3.05 -16.98
C LYS A 18 -0.95 -2.25 -15.70
N PHE A 19 -0.24 -1.15 -15.51
CA PHE A 19 -0.47 -0.24 -14.40
C PHE A 19 -1.89 0.34 -14.40
N LEU A 20 -2.37 0.87 -15.52
CA LEU A 20 -3.71 1.47 -15.65
C LEU A 20 -4.82 0.44 -15.45
N LEU A 21 -4.69 -0.75 -16.04
CA LEU A 21 -5.63 -1.85 -15.88
C LEU A 21 -5.71 -2.30 -14.40
N SER A 22 -4.57 -2.43 -13.72
CA SER A 22 -4.55 -2.72 -12.27
C SER A 22 -5.20 -1.62 -11.41
N ARG A 23 -5.39 -0.42 -11.96
CA ARG A 23 -6.08 0.71 -11.34
C ARG A 23 -7.53 0.86 -11.84
N GLY A 24 -8.06 -0.14 -12.54
CA GLY A 24 -9.47 -0.19 -12.97
C GLY A 24 -9.84 0.72 -14.14
N VAL A 25 -8.84 1.23 -14.87
CA VAL A 25 -9.03 1.96 -16.13
C VAL A 25 -9.39 0.95 -17.22
N SER A 26 -10.33 1.27 -18.11
CA SER A 26 -10.68 0.37 -19.22
C SER A 26 -9.53 0.24 -20.24
N GLU A 27 -9.55 -0.79 -21.10
CA GLU A 27 -8.54 -0.93 -22.16
C GLU A 27 -8.52 0.29 -23.10
N ASP A 28 -9.69 0.75 -23.54
CA ASP A 28 -9.82 1.92 -24.42
C ASP A 28 -9.31 3.22 -23.75
N GLU A 29 -9.73 3.48 -22.50
CA GLU A 29 -9.25 4.64 -21.74
C GLU A 29 -7.73 4.53 -21.48
N SER A 30 -7.24 3.31 -21.25
CA SER A 30 -5.82 3.06 -21.01
C SER A 30 -5.00 3.38 -22.25
N ASP A 31 -5.43 2.93 -23.42
CA ASP A 31 -4.76 3.23 -24.69
C ASP A 31 -4.76 4.73 -24.98
N GLU A 32 -5.88 5.43 -24.74
CA GLU A 32 -5.97 6.88 -24.91
C GLU A 32 -5.01 7.63 -23.97
N ILE A 33 -4.98 7.27 -22.68
CA ILE A 33 -4.10 7.90 -21.69
C ILE A 33 -2.63 7.69 -22.06
N VAL A 34 -2.26 6.45 -22.43
CA VAL A 34 -0.87 6.12 -22.80
C VAL A 34 -0.47 6.85 -24.08
N GLN A 35 -1.34 6.88 -25.09
CA GLN A 35 -1.07 7.56 -26.35
C GLN A 35 -0.89 9.07 -26.13
N ASN A 36 -1.80 9.72 -25.39
CA ASN A 36 -1.70 11.15 -25.08
C ASN A 36 -0.44 11.48 -24.28
N LEU A 37 -0.06 10.61 -23.35
CA LEU A 37 1.18 10.75 -22.58
C LEU A 37 2.41 10.72 -23.49
N PHE A 38 2.54 9.71 -24.36
CA PHE A 38 3.69 9.61 -25.25
C PHE A 38 3.73 10.72 -26.30
N VAL A 39 2.59 11.22 -26.75
CA VAL A 39 2.52 12.43 -27.59
C VAL A 39 3.07 13.65 -26.82
N GLY A 40 2.69 13.83 -25.56
CA GLY A 40 3.24 14.89 -24.71
C GLY A 40 4.76 14.76 -24.52
N ILE A 41 5.25 13.54 -24.33
CA ILE A 41 6.68 13.24 -24.20
C ILE A 41 7.45 13.60 -25.46
N LEU A 42 6.92 13.23 -26.63
CA LEU A 42 7.52 13.58 -27.92
C LEU A 42 7.61 15.10 -28.10
N ASN A 43 6.54 15.81 -27.76
CA ASN A 43 6.47 17.27 -27.89
C ASN A 43 7.49 18.00 -27.00
N HIS A 44 7.91 17.38 -25.90
CA HIS A 44 8.88 17.93 -24.95
C HIS A 44 10.21 17.18 -24.93
N TRP A 45 10.46 16.27 -25.88
CA TRP A 45 11.59 15.34 -25.85
C TRP A 45 12.94 16.03 -25.70
N SER A 46 13.12 17.18 -26.37
CA SER A 46 14.36 17.96 -26.31
C SER A 46 14.66 18.60 -24.95
N ARG A 47 13.66 18.69 -24.06
CA ARG A 47 13.77 19.27 -22.72
C ARG A 47 13.89 18.22 -21.61
N LEU A 48 13.62 16.96 -21.93
CA LEU A 48 13.64 15.86 -20.96
C LEU A 48 15.04 15.28 -20.86
N GLN A 49 15.59 15.22 -19.65
CA GLN A 49 16.84 14.54 -19.35
C GLN A 49 16.63 13.57 -18.21
N PHE A 50 17.04 12.32 -18.42
CA PHE A 50 16.92 11.25 -17.44
C PHE A 50 18.30 10.70 -17.13
N ASN A 51 18.70 10.77 -15.86
CA ASN A 51 20.01 10.32 -15.41
C ASN A 51 20.08 8.80 -15.19
N SER A 52 18.94 8.09 -15.33
CA SER A 52 18.84 6.64 -15.21
C SER A 52 17.55 6.10 -15.84
N ALA A 53 17.54 4.80 -16.15
CA ALA A 53 16.32 4.10 -16.58
C ALA A 53 15.19 4.20 -15.53
N SER A 54 15.55 4.21 -14.24
CA SER A 54 14.59 4.42 -13.16
C SER A 54 13.90 5.77 -13.29
N ALA A 55 14.66 6.86 -13.42
CA ALA A 55 14.10 8.21 -13.57
C ALA A 55 13.13 8.32 -14.76
N TRP A 56 13.42 7.62 -15.87
CA TRP A 56 12.53 7.51 -17.03
C TRP A 56 11.20 6.85 -16.68
N TYR A 57 11.21 5.61 -16.16
CA TYR A 57 9.98 4.89 -15.82
C TYR A 57 9.14 5.62 -14.78
N GLY A 58 9.81 6.26 -13.84
CA GLY A 58 9.13 7.02 -12.84
C GLY A 58 8.42 8.26 -13.33
N TYR A 59 9.04 8.99 -14.26
CA TYR A 59 8.40 10.07 -14.98
C TYR A 59 7.18 9.56 -15.79
N LEU A 60 7.27 8.39 -16.42
CA LEU A 60 6.14 7.76 -17.10
C LEU A 60 4.97 7.48 -16.16
N TYR A 61 5.21 6.87 -14.99
CA TYR A 61 4.16 6.58 -14.02
C TYR A 61 3.50 7.85 -13.47
N GLU A 62 4.28 8.88 -13.12
CA GLU A 62 3.72 10.12 -12.58
C GLU A 62 2.92 10.89 -13.64
N SER A 63 3.43 10.95 -14.87
CA SER A 63 2.72 11.54 -16.00
C SER A 63 1.42 10.78 -16.28
N CYS A 64 1.44 9.45 -16.17
CA CYS A 64 0.27 8.59 -16.36
C CYS A 64 -0.78 8.84 -15.27
N ARG A 65 -0.37 8.97 -14.01
CA ARG A 65 -1.24 9.37 -12.88
C ARG A 65 -1.87 10.73 -13.10
N ASN A 66 -1.10 11.70 -13.58
CA ASN A 66 -1.62 13.01 -13.93
C ASN A 66 -2.60 12.94 -15.11
N GLY A 67 -2.36 12.04 -16.07
CA GLY A 67 -3.31 11.69 -17.13
C GLY A 67 -4.64 11.17 -16.57
N ILE A 68 -4.62 10.21 -15.64
CA ILE A 68 -5.84 9.71 -14.96
C ILE A 68 -6.59 10.86 -14.26
N ARG A 69 -5.86 11.73 -13.54
CA ARG A 69 -6.44 12.90 -12.84
C ARG A 69 -6.97 13.97 -13.80
N HIS A 70 -6.38 14.12 -14.98
CA HIS A 70 -6.79 15.09 -15.98
C HIS A 70 -8.02 14.61 -16.76
N ALA A 71 -8.02 13.36 -17.23
CA ALA A 71 -9.19 12.71 -17.83
C ALA A 71 -10.41 12.76 -16.90
N ALA A 72 -10.18 12.69 -15.59
CA ALA A 72 -11.18 12.85 -14.56
C ALA A 72 -11.76 14.27 -14.41
N LYS A 73 -11.00 15.32 -14.72
CA LYS A 73 -11.41 16.72 -14.54
C LYS A 73 -11.96 17.36 -15.82
N ASN A 74 -11.51 16.89 -16.99
CA ASN A 74 -11.94 17.38 -18.29
C ASN A 74 -12.04 16.19 -19.26
N PRO A 75 -13.25 15.76 -19.66
CA PRO A 75 -13.43 14.71 -20.67
C PRO A 75 -13.08 15.17 -22.11
N ASN A 76 -12.47 16.35 -22.28
CA ASN A 76 -12.01 16.85 -23.57
C ASN A 76 -10.46 16.77 -23.61
N PRO A 77 -9.87 15.91 -24.47
CA PRO A 77 -8.47 15.47 -24.37
C PRO A 77 -7.43 16.46 -24.91
N SER A 78 -7.83 17.67 -25.33
CA SER A 78 -6.97 18.60 -26.07
C SER A 78 -6.25 19.66 -25.21
N SER A 79 -6.36 19.61 -23.87
CA SER A 79 -5.59 20.52 -23.03
C SER A 79 -4.18 19.94 -22.80
N PRO A 80 -3.11 20.66 -23.17
CA PRO A 80 -1.75 20.22 -22.90
C PRO A 80 -1.57 19.99 -21.40
N LEU A 81 -0.84 18.92 -21.06
CA LEU A 81 -0.36 18.65 -19.71
C LEU A 81 0.18 19.97 -19.15
N ARG A 82 -0.50 20.53 -18.15
CA ARG A 82 -0.05 21.78 -17.50
C ARG A 82 1.40 21.57 -17.10
N GLU A 83 2.25 22.52 -17.50
CA GLU A 83 3.61 22.68 -16.98
C GLU A 83 3.50 22.64 -15.45
N THR A 84 3.88 21.50 -14.89
CA THR A 84 4.07 21.38 -13.46
C THR A 84 5.39 22.07 -13.20
N GLU A 85 5.31 23.35 -12.83
CA GLU A 85 6.39 24.12 -12.20
C GLU A 85 6.73 23.48 -10.85
N ASP A 86 7.33 22.29 -10.88
CA ASP A 86 8.28 21.78 -9.90
C ASP A 86 8.92 20.52 -10.48
N HIS A 87 10.00 20.68 -11.25
CA HIS A 87 10.75 19.57 -11.86
C HIS A 87 11.56 18.74 -10.85
N ARG A 88 11.15 18.71 -9.58
CA ARG A 88 11.51 17.60 -8.71
C ARG A 88 10.60 16.44 -9.06
N ILE A 89 10.95 15.76 -10.16
CA ILE A 89 10.60 14.36 -10.37
C ILE A 89 10.74 13.70 -9.00
N ASP A 90 9.68 13.08 -8.47
CA ASP A 90 9.74 12.30 -7.23
C ASP A 90 10.57 11.04 -7.49
N VAL A 91 11.88 11.23 -7.72
CA VAL A 91 12.90 10.19 -7.94
C VAL A 91 12.86 9.20 -6.77
N HIS A 92 12.33 9.61 -5.62
CA HIS A 92 12.19 8.84 -4.40
C HIS A 92 11.09 7.75 -4.52
N GLY A 93 9.89 8.07 -5.03
CA GLY A 93 8.85 7.06 -5.35
C GLY A 93 9.26 6.07 -6.45
N ILE A 94 10.25 6.46 -7.25
CA ILE A 94 10.71 5.77 -8.46
C ILE A 94 11.87 4.81 -8.16
N ILE A 95 12.81 5.22 -7.32
CA ILE A 95 13.89 4.38 -6.79
C ILE A 95 13.29 3.15 -6.09
N ALA A 96 12.17 3.31 -5.40
CA ALA A 96 11.50 2.22 -4.72
C ALA A 96 10.79 1.21 -5.62
N LYS A 97 10.45 1.63 -6.84
CA LYS A 97 9.76 0.79 -7.84
C LYS A 97 10.71 0.11 -8.82
N VAL A 98 11.96 0.59 -8.93
CA VAL A 98 12.92 0.15 -9.95
C VAL A 98 14.22 -0.43 -9.36
N LEU A 99 14.59 -0.14 -8.10
CA LEU A 99 15.61 -0.94 -7.40
C LEU A 99 15.01 -2.27 -6.94
N ASP A 100 15.90 -3.24 -6.68
CA ASP A 100 15.61 -4.48 -5.96
C ASP A 100 14.69 -4.21 -4.77
N ARG A 101 13.39 -4.44 -5.01
CA ARG A 101 12.30 -4.00 -4.15
C ARG A 101 12.32 -4.77 -2.83
N GLU A 102 12.78 -6.02 -2.87
CA GLU A 102 13.04 -6.84 -1.70
C GLU A 102 14.13 -6.20 -0.84
N ARG A 103 15.27 -5.83 -1.44
CA ARG A 103 16.35 -5.15 -0.73
C ARG A 103 15.91 -3.83 -0.10
N LEU A 104 15.09 -3.04 -0.79
CA LEU A 104 14.54 -1.81 -0.22
C LEU A 104 13.69 -2.08 1.03
N TYR A 105 12.83 -3.09 1.00
CA TYR A 105 11.98 -3.42 2.13
C TYR A 105 12.77 -4.02 3.30
N ASN A 106 13.82 -4.79 3.01
CA ASN A 106 14.72 -5.32 4.03
C ASN A 106 15.45 -4.18 4.75
N VAL A 107 15.97 -3.20 4.00
CA VAL A 107 16.59 -2.01 4.62
C VAL A 107 15.55 -1.19 5.40
N ALA A 108 14.32 -1.04 4.89
CA ALA A 108 13.26 -0.38 5.62
C ALA A 108 12.93 -1.08 6.95
N ASP A 109 12.93 -2.41 6.95
CA ASP A 109 12.75 -3.21 8.17
C ASP A 109 13.91 -2.99 9.14
N GLU A 110 15.16 -3.00 8.67
CA GLU A 110 16.34 -2.73 9.51
C GLU A 110 16.33 -1.33 10.13
N VAL A 111 15.98 -0.32 9.33
CA VAL A 111 15.96 1.08 9.76
C VAL A 111 14.88 1.35 10.81
N TRP A 112 13.68 0.76 10.65
CA TRP A 112 12.52 1.15 11.46
C TRP A 112 12.01 0.06 12.41
N LEU A 113 12.19 -1.21 12.10
CA LEU A 113 11.88 -2.31 13.01
C LEU A 113 13.10 -2.67 13.88
N GLY A 114 14.30 -2.40 13.37
CA GLY A 114 15.60 -2.57 14.04
C GLY A 114 16.43 -3.68 13.38
N ALA A 115 17.62 -3.94 13.90
CA ALA A 115 18.45 -5.04 13.43
C ALA A 115 17.76 -6.40 13.68
N GLU A 116 17.72 -7.24 12.65
CA GLU A 116 17.21 -8.60 12.78
C GLU A 116 18.13 -9.43 13.69
N PRO A 117 17.60 -10.10 14.73
CA PRO A 117 18.39 -11.02 15.53
C PRO A 117 18.69 -12.30 14.75
N GLU A 118 19.65 -13.09 15.23
CA GLU A 118 19.88 -14.44 14.72
C GLU A 118 18.58 -15.28 14.79
N ASP A 119 18.28 -16.01 13.71
CA ASP A 119 17.02 -16.73 13.52
C ASP A 119 15.76 -15.83 13.56
N GLY A 120 15.86 -14.54 13.24
CA GLY A 120 14.77 -13.57 13.36
C GLY A 120 13.44 -14.01 12.74
N HIS A 121 13.45 -14.54 11.51
CA HIS A 121 12.26 -15.12 10.87
C HIS A 121 11.61 -16.23 11.70
N LYS A 122 12.42 -17.13 12.27
CA LYS A 122 11.98 -18.24 13.12
C LYS A 122 11.36 -17.71 14.42
N ARG A 123 12.00 -16.73 15.06
CA ARG A 123 11.49 -16.07 16.27
C ARG A 123 10.18 -15.33 16.01
N CYS A 124 10.09 -14.64 14.87
CA CYS A 124 8.88 -13.94 14.44
C CYS A 124 7.73 -14.91 14.19
N LEU A 125 7.98 -16.05 13.52
CA LEU A 125 6.98 -17.09 13.30
C LEU A 125 6.48 -17.66 14.64
N ALA A 126 7.39 -17.96 15.57
CA ALA A 126 7.03 -18.44 16.90
C ALA A 126 6.15 -17.43 17.66
N ALA A 127 6.49 -16.14 17.59
CA ALA A 127 5.70 -15.07 18.18
C ALA A 127 4.34 -14.89 17.50
N GLN A 128 4.23 -15.06 16.18
CA GLN A 128 2.93 -15.03 15.47
C GLN A 128 2.03 -16.19 15.88
N LEU A 129 2.57 -17.42 15.93
CA LEU A 129 1.82 -18.58 16.38
C LEU A 129 1.27 -18.41 17.81
N HIS A 130 2.06 -17.78 18.69
CA HIS A 130 1.65 -17.53 20.06
C HIS A 130 0.69 -16.35 20.19
N PHE A 131 1.07 -15.15 19.71
CA PHE A 131 0.28 -13.93 19.88
C PHE A 131 -0.87 -13.78 18.89
N ILE A 132 -0.83 -14.39 17.70
CA ILE A 132 -1.86 -14.23 16.67
C ILE A 132 -2.73 -15.49 16.55
N ASP A 133 -2.13 -16.68 16.64
CA ASP A 133 -2.90 -17.93 16.52
C ASP A 133 -3.32 -18.50 17.88
N GLY A 134 -2.76 -17.96 18.98
CA GLY A 134 -3.15 -18.34 20.35
C GLY A 134 -2.60 -19.68 20.79
N LEU A 135 -1.57 -20.21 20.11
CA LEU A 135 -0.91 -21.44 20.52
C LEU A 135 -0.16 -21.25 21.84
N SER A 136 -0.05 -22.32 22.62
CA SER A 136 0.86 -22.31 23.78
C SER A 136 2.32 -22.18 23.33
N PRO A 137 3.23 -21.69 24.21
CA PRO A 137 4.66 -21.64 23.91
C PRO A 137 5.24 -22.97 23.41
N GLU A 138 4.83 -24.09 24.02
CA GLU A 138 5.28 -25.43 23.65
C GLU A 138 4.81 -25.84 22.25
N GLU A 139 3.56 -25.53 21.89
CA GLU A 139 3.01 -25.82 20.57
C GLU A 139 3.68 -24.96 19.50
N ALA A 140 3.86 -23.66 19.76
CA ALA A 140 4.55 -22.77 18.85
C ALA A 140 6.00 -23.22 18.61
N LEU A 141 6.73 -23.60 19.66
CA LEU A 141 8.09 -24.14 19.54
C LEU A 141 8.13 -25.46 18.78
N LYS A 142 7.17 -26.38 19.00
CA LYS A 142 7.10 -27.66 18.26
C LYS A 142 6.96 -27.45 16.75
N VAL A 143 6.14 -26.48 16.33
CA VAL A 143 5.97 -26.14 14.92
C VAL A 143 7.27 -25.58 14.33
N VAL A 144 7.92 -24.69 15.07
CA VAL A 144 9.07 -23.92 14.59
C VAL A 144 10.39 -24.69 14.67
N ALA A 145 10.50 -25.66 15.59
CA ALA A 145 11.68 -26.48 15.80
C ALA A 145 11.60 -27.87 15.15
N ALA A 146 10.68 -28.08 14.20
CA ALA A 146 10.49 -29.39 13.55
C ALA A 146 11.82 -29.96 13.02
N GLY A 147 12.35 -30.99 13.70
CA GLY A 147 13.62 -31.64 13.35
C GLY A 147 14.88 -31.06 13.98
N GLN A 148 14.78 -30.11 14.92
CA GLN A 148 15.89 -29.49 15.65
C GLN A 148 15.84 -29.81 17.16
N PRO A 149 16.95 -29.61 17.91
CA PRO A 149 16.97 -29.79 19.36
C PRO A 149 15.89 -28.94 20.05
N PRO A 150 15.30 -29.43 21.16
CA PRO A 150 14.29 -28.70 21.89
C PRO A 150 14.86 -27.37 22.42
N ILE A 151 14.21 -26.27 22.05
CA ILE A 151 14.48 -24.93 22.55
C ILE A 151 13.93 -24.83 23.99
N GLN A 152 14.69 -24.22 24.91
CA GLN A 152 14.21 -24.09 26.28
C GLN A 152 13.10 -23.03 26.39
N PRO A 153 12.14 -23.17 27.32
CA PRO A 153 11.09 -22.18 27.51
C PRO A 153 11.59 -20.75 27.80
N ASP A 154 12.71 -20.62 28.50
CA ASP A 154 13.31 -19.31 28.81
C ASP A 154 13.81 -18.61 27.53
N ASP A 155 14.36 -19.38 26.58
CA ASP A 155 14.77 -18.85 25.27
C ASP A 155 13.55 -18.33 24.51
N PHE A 156 12.40 -18.99 24.60
CA PHE A 156 11.18 -18.54 23.94
C PHE A 156 10.69 -17.18 24.45
N LEU A 157 10.70 -16.96 25.77
CA LEU A 157 10.33 -15.66 26.32
C LEU A 157 11.29 -14.57 25.86
N GLU A 158 12.60 -14.85 25.84
CA GLU A 158 13.60 -13.93 25.29
C GLU A 158 13.33 -13.61 23.82
N TRP A 159 12.99 -14.63 23.02
CA TRP A 159 12.69 -14.47 21.60
C TRP A 159 11.51 -13.53 21.37
N ILE A 160 10.38 -13.79 22.02
CA ILE A 160 9.15 -13.01 21.79
C ILE A 160 9.17 -11.63 22.44
N SER A 161 10.04 -11.40 23.44
CA SER A 161 10.21 -10.11 24.12
C SER A 161 11.17 -9.17 23.39
N SER A 162 11.87 -9.65 22.35
CA SER A 162 12.75 -8.81 21.54
C SER A 162 11.97 -7.65 20.91
N PRO A 163 12.44 -6.39 21.05
CA PRO A 163 11.78 -5.25 20.41
C PRO A 163 11.63 -5.38 18.89
N TRP A 164 12.58 -6.05 18.23
CA TRP A 164 12.48 -6.32 16.80
C TRP A 164 11.33 -7.28 16.49
N VAL A 165 11.23 -8.39 17.23
CA VAL A 165 10.17 -9.40 17.05
C VAL A 165 8.80 -8.76 17.30
N LEU A 166 8.63 -8.02 18.40
CA LEU A 166 7.39 -7.31 18.72
C LEU A 166 6.97 -6.35 17.59
N ARG A 167 7.90 -5.54 17.08
CA ARG A 167 7.62 -4.61 15.97
C ARG A 167 7.34 -5.33 14.66
N LYS A 168 8.05 -6.42 14.37
CA LYS A 168 7.87 -7.20 13.14
C LYS A 168 6.52 -7.91 13.12
N VAL A 169 6.12 -8.54 14.24
CA VAL A 169 4.79 -9.13 14.42
C VAL A 169 3.71 -8.05 14.29
N ALA A 170 3.88 -6.91 14.95
CA ALA A 170 2.94 -5.80 14.85
C ALA A 170 2.82 -5.26 13.42
N PHE A 171 3.94 -5.08 12.72
CA PHE A 171 3.94 -4.67 11.32
C PHE A 171 3.18 -5.67 10.45
N ASN A 172 3.49 -6.97 10.56
CA ASN A 172 2.84 -8.02 9.78
C ASN A 172 1.33 -8.11 10.06
N GLU A 173 0.91 -7.88 11.31
CA GLU A 173 -0.49 -7.98 11.71
C GLU A 173 -1.32 -6.74 11.30
N LEU A 174 -0.73 -5.54 11.41
CA LEU A 174 -1.39 -4.26 11.15
C LEU A 174 -1.34 -3.83 9.68
N TYR A 175 -0.36 -4.31 8.91
CA TYR A 175 -0.29 -4.05 7.49
C TYR A 175 -1.34 -4.87 6.73
N ILE A 176 -2.17 -4.17 5.96
CA ILE A 176 -3.24 -4.78 5.15
C ILE A 176 -3.20 -4.17 3.76
N SER A 177 -2.95 -5.00 2.75
CA SER A 177 -2.99 -4.56 1.35
C SER A 177 -4.35 -3.96 0.97
N SER A 178 -4.38 -3.12 -0.05
CA SER A 178 -5.63 -2.57 -0.58
C SER A 178 -6.65 -3.64 -0.96
N ASP A 179 -6.20 -4.72 -1.60
CA ASP A 179 -7.06 -5.86 -1.93
C ASP A 179 -7.62 -6.55 -0.69
N ARG A 180 -6.78 -6.84 0.32
CA ARG A 180 -7.24 -7.45 1.57
C ARG A 180 -8.21 -6.54 2.31
N LEU A 181 -7.95 -5.23 2.38
CA LEU A 181 -8.88 -4.28 2.99
C LEU A 181 -10.23 -4.28 2.25
N CYS A 182 -10.20 -4.32 0.92
CA CYS A 182 -11.40 -4.39 0.12
C CYS A 182 -12.20 -5.68 0.39
N ALA A 183 -11.53 -6.82 0.49
CA ALA A 183 -12.17 -8.09 0.86
C ALA A 183 -12.84 -8.02 2.23
N GLU A 184 -12.15 -7.46 3.24
CA GLU A 184 -12.69 -7.29 4.60
C GLU A 184 -13.95 -6.40 4.61
N ILE A 185 -13.93 -5.29 3.85
CA ILE A 185 -15.09 -4.40 3.70
C ILE A 185 -16.27 -5.15 3.05
N LEU A 186 -16.00 -5.91 1.99
CA LEU A 186 -17.02 -6.68 1.25
C LEU A 186 -17.48 -7.93 2.01
N GLY A 187 -16.80 -8.33 3.08
CA GLY A 187 -17.13 -9.53 3.87
C GLY A 187 -16.70 -10.83 3.18
N LEU A 188 -15.64 -10.80 2.39
CA LEU A 188 -15.09 -11.96 1.69
C LEU A 188 -14.14 -12.75 2.60
N GLU A 189 -14.41 -14.04 2.83
CA GLU A 189 -13.52 -14.93 3.60
C GLU A 189 -12.24 -15.28 2.82
N SER A 190 -12.35 -15.40 1.51
CA SER A 190 -11.25 -15.60 0.58
C SER A 190 -11.42 -14.67 -0.62
N TRP A 191 -10.32 -14.28 -1.26
CA TRP A 191 -10.37 -13.45 -2.46
C TRP A 191 -9.24 -13.79 -3.42
N SER A 192 -9.50 -13.58 -4.71
CA SER A 192 -8.50 -13.56 -5.78
C SER A 192 -8.73 -12.37 -6.70
N ASN A 193 -7.75 -12.05 -7.54
CA ASN A 193 -7.92 -10.99 -8.55
C ASN A 193 -9.10 -11.29 -9.49
N ASP A 194 -9.22 -12.54 -9.94
CA ASP A 194 -10.31 -12.98 -10.81
C ASP A 194 -11.68 -12.89 -10.10
N GLU A 195 -11.72 -13.11 -8.80
CA GLU A 195 -12.94 -12.93 -8.01
C GLU A 195 -13.34 -11.46 -7.90
N PHE A 196 -12.39 -10.57 -7.61
CA PHE A 196 -12.67 -9.13 -7.63
C PHE A 196 -13.12 -8.65 -9.01
N ASP A 197 -12.48 -9.10 -10.08
CA ASP A 197 -12.83 -8.68 -11.43
C ASP A 197 -14.23 -9.19 -11.83
N ARG A 198 -14.60 -10.42 -11.42
CA ARG A 198 -15.97 -10.93 -11.60
C ARG A 198 -17.00 -10.14 -10.81
N ILE A 199 -16.73 -9.84 -9.53
CA ILE A 199 -17.61 -9.02 -8.69
C ILE A 199 -17.78 -7.63 -9.29
N TRP A 200 -16.68 -7.02 -9.75
CA TRP A 200 -16.71 -5.70 -10.37
C TRP A 200 -17.51 -5.70 -11.67
N LEU A 201 -17.28 -6.69 -12.52
CA LEU A 201 -18.01 -6.82 -13.79
C LEU A 201 -19.50 -7.05 -13.57
N HIS A 202 -19.85 -7.85 -12.56
CA HIS A 202 -21.24 -8.04 -12.14
C HIS A 202 -21.85 -6.70 -11.69
N ALA A 203 -21.18 -5.96 -10.81
CA ALA A 203 -21.63 -4.65 -10.34
C ALA A 203 -21.84 -3.65 -11.49
N LYS A 204 -20.97 -3.64 -12.51
CA LYS A 204 -21.11 -2.74 -13.66
C LYS A 204 -22.23 -3.09 -14.64
N ARG A 205 -22.65 -4.37 -14.69
CA ARG A 205 -23.60 -4.87 -15.69
C ARG A 205 -25.05 -4.96 -15.20
N ASN A 206 -25.26 -4.87 -13.90
CA ASN A 206 -26.58 -5.05 -13.30
C ASN A 206 -27.14 -3.72 -12.78
N ASP A 207 -28.39 -3.76 -12.31
CA ASP A 207 -29.05 -2.59 -11.72
C ASP A 207 -28.22 -2.02 -10.55
N PRO A 208 -27.93 -0.71 -10.51
CA PRO A 208 -27.15 -0.08 -9.44
C PRO A 208 -27.63 -0.39 -8.02
N GLU A 209 -28.94 -0.54 -7.83
CA GLU A 209 -29.56 -0.77 -6.51
C GLU A 209 -29.72 -2.25 -6.17
N LEU A 210 -29.40 -3.16 -7.10
CA LEU A 210 -29.42 -4.60 -6.84
C LEU A 210 -28.32 -4.96 -5.82
N VAL A 211 -28.66 -5.81 -4.85
CA VAL A 211 -27.66 -6.36 -3.92
C VAL A 211 -26.70 -7.26 -4.70
N ALA A 212 -25.41 -6.89 -4.71
CA ALA A 212 -24.36 -7.61 -5.42
C ALA A 212 -23.67 -8.64 -4.52
N ILE A 213 -23.29 -8.23 -3.30
CA ILE A 213 -22.61 -9.11 -2.35
C ILE A 213 -22.87 -8.69 -0.91
N GLY A 214 -23.21 -9.65 -0.06
CA GLY A 214 -23.60 -9.38 1.33
C GLY A 214 -24.79 -8.42 1.39
N ASP A 215 -24.55 -7.24 1.97
CA ASP A 215 -25.49 -6.12 2.10
C ASP A 215 -25.08 -4.90 1.24
N TRP A 216 -24.18 -5.10 0.28
CA TRP A 216 -23.71 -4.06 -0.64
C TRP A 216 -24.43 -4.15 -1.98
N THR A 217 -24.95 -3.02 -2.43
CA THR A 217 -25.53 -2.85 -3.76
C THR A 217 -24.46 -2.79 -4.85
N CYS A 218 -24.83 -3.02 -6.12
CA CYS A 218 -23.91 -2.92 -7.25
C CYS A 218 -23.16 -1.58 -7.29
N ILE A 219 -23.85 -0.45 -7.05
CA ILE A 219 -23.22 0.87 -7.02
C ILE A 219 -22.24 1.05 -5.87
N GLU A 220 -22.53 0.47 -4.70
CA GLU A 220 -21.65 0.50 -3.54
C GLU A 220 -20.41 -0.35 -3.76
N VAL A 221 -20.57 -1.54 -4.36
CA VAL A 221 -19.45 -2.41 -4.73
C VAL A 221 -18.52 -1.72 -5.74
N ASP A 222 -19.07 -1.10 -6.77
CA ASP A 222 -18.29 -0.33 -7.77
C ASP A 222 -17.49 0.78 -7.09
N PHE A 223 -18.15 1.57 -6.22
CA PHE A 223 -17.49 2.59 -5.42
C PHE A 223 -16.36 2.03 -4.53
N ILE A 224 -16.62 0.95 -3.80
CA ILE A 224 -15.65 0.31 -2.89
C ILE A 224 -14.41 -0.17 -3.66
N LEU A 225 -14.61 -0.86 -4.78
CA LEU A 225 -13.51 -1.37 -5.61
C LEU A 225 -12.69 -0.24 -6.23
N MET A 226 -13.33 0.84 -6.70
CA MET A 226 -12.61 2.03 -7.16
C MET A 226 -11.80 2.69 -6.04
N ARG A 227 -12.46 2.90 -4.90
CA ARG A 227 -11.91 3.69 -3.79
C ARG A 227 -10.76 2.98 -3.09
N TYR A 228 -10.92 1.69 -2.78
CA TYR A 228 -10.03 0.95 -1.89
C TYR A 228 -9.08 0.02 -2.63
N ARG A 229 -9.55 -0.71 -3.64
CA ARG A 229 -8.69 -1.59 -4.45
C ARG A 229 -7.88 -0.80 -5.45
N ALA A 230 -8.52 -0.02 -6.31
CA ALA A 230 -7.82 0.80 -7.31
C ALA A 230 -7.10 2.03 -6.68
N GLY A 231 -7.47 2.45 -5.47
CA GLY A 231 -6.85 3.57 -4.78
C GLY A 231 -7.17 4.93 -5.42
N ILE A 232 -8.35 5.03 -6.04
CA ILE A 232 -8.81 6.26 -6.68
C ILE A 232 -9.29 7.25 -5.60
N PRO A 233 -9.00 8.57 -5.73
CA PRO A 233 -9.47 9.57 -4.77
C PRO A 233 -11.00 9.57 -4.62
N PHE A 234 -11.49 9.85 -3.40
CA PHE A 234 -12.92 9.84 -3.07
C PHE A 234 -13.80 10.60 -4.09
N SER A 235 -13.46 11.85 -4.42
CA SER A 235 -14.23 12.64 -5.38
C SER A 235 -14.29 12.02 -6.78
N LEU A 236 -13.23 11.30 -7.17
CA LEU A 236 -13.18 10.64 -8.47
C LEU A 236 -13.96 9.33 -8.46
N ALA A 237 -13.91 8.56 -7.36
CA ALA A 237 -14.76 7.39 -7.20
C ALA A 237 -16.25 7.77 -7.31
N LEU A 238 -16.69 8.89 -6.70
CA LEU A 238 -18.08 9.36 -6.85
C LEU A 238 -18.49 9.70 -8.28
N ALA A 239 -17.57 10.25 -9.07
CA ALA A 239 -17.84 10.70 -10.43
C ALA A 239 -17.84 9.56 -11.45
N LYS A 240 -17.09 8.47 -11.18
CA LYS A 240 -16.86 7.38 -12.13
C LYS A 240 -17.65 6.10 -11.84
N THR A 241 -18.43 6.04 -10.77
CA THR A 241 -19.40 4.95 -10.60
C THR A 241 -20.37 4.90 -11.78
N ALA A 242 -20.91 3.71 -12.07
CA ALA A 242 -21.88 3.49 -13.17
C ALA A 242 -23.02 4.52 -13.21
N LYS A 243 -23.45 4.98 -12.02
CA LYS A 243 -24.26 6.18 -11.83
C LYS A 243 -23.51 7.10 -10.86
N PRO A 244 -23.24 8.37 -11.21
CA PRO A 244 -22.54 9.27 -10.31
C PRO A 244 -23.25 9.41 -8.96
N LEU A 245 -22.50 9.27 -7.88
CA LEU A 245 -23.01 9.38 -6.51
C LEU A 245 -22.97 10.84 -6.03
N SER A 246 -23.97 11.24 -5.25
CA SER A 246 -23.87 12.49 -4.50
C SER A 246 -22.79 12.38 -3.42
N ARG A 247 -22.28 13.52 -2.96
CA ARG A 247 -21.27 13.55 -1.91
C ARG A 247 -21.79 12.95 -0.61
N GLU A 248 -23.04 13.23 -0.26
CA GLU A 248 -23.70 12.71 0.94
C GLU A 248 -23.79 11.19 0.89
N ARG A 249 -24.28 10.64 -0.22
CA ARG A 249 -24.38 9.19 -0.39
C ARG A 249 -23.01 8.51 -0.37
N GLY A 250 -22.02 9.13 -1.00
CA GLY A 250 -20.63 8.68 -0.94
C GLY A 250 -20.07 8.61 0.49
N LEU A 251 -20.37 9.62 1.32
CA LEU A 251 -19.94 9.66 2.71
C LEU A 251 -20.62 8.59 3.55
N GLU A 252 -21.92 8.33 3.33
CA GLU A 252 -22.62 7.22 3.99
C GLU A 252 -21.98 5.86 3.69
N ILE A 253 -21.62 5.62 2.42
CA ILE A 253 -20.94 4.39 2.01
C ILE A 253 -19.55 4.31 2.65
N HIS A 254 -18.79 5.41 2.63
CA HIS A 254 -17.47 5.48 3.25
C HIS A 254 -17.52 5.21 4.76
N ASP A 255 -18.49 5.78 5.48
CA ASP A 255 -18.64 5.56 6.92
C ASP A 255 -19.06 4.11 7.23
N ARG A 256 -19.93 3.50 6.42
CA ARG A 256 -20.21 2.05 6.50
C ARG A 256 -18.94 1.24 6.26
N CYS A 257 -18.11 1.58 5.28
CA CYS A 257 -16.83 0.90 5.03
C CYS A 257 -15.88 1.01 6.24
N ARG A 258 -15.76 2.20 6.84
CA ARG A 258 -14.93 2.44 8.01
C ARG A 258 -15.33 1.60 9.22
N SER A 259 -16.63 1.34 9.40
CA SER A 259 -17.12 0.44 10.46
C SER A 259 -16.60 -1.00 10.34
N ARG A 260 -16.13 -1.40 9.15
CA ARG A 260 -15.58 -2.73 8.85
C ARG A 260 -14.05 -2.76 8.83
N TYR A 261 -13.39 -1.63 9.06
CA TYR A 261 -11.93 -1.59 9.07
C TYR A 261 -11.38 -2.44 10.23
N PRO A 262 -10.43 -3.35 9.96
CA PRO A 262 -9.95 -4.28 10.98
C PRO A 262 -8.84 -3.71 11.87
N PHE A 263 -8.28 -2.53 11.56
CA PHE A 263 -7.04 -2.01 12.17
C PHE A 263 -7.12 -1.87 13.70
N VAL A 264 -8.19 -1.26 14.21
CA VAL A 264 -8.38 -1.06 15.67
C VAL A 264 -8.54 -2.40 16.36
N LYS A 265 -9.39 -3.28 15.83
CA LYS A 265 -9.63 -4.62 16.39
C LYS A 265 -8.33 -5.44 16.44
N LYS A 266 -7.55 -5.43 15.36
CA LYS A 266 -6.24 -6.10 15.28
C LYS A 266 -5.27 -5.56 16.33
N MET A 267 -5.18 -4.23 16.48
CA MET A 267 -4.32 -3.63 17.49
C MET A 267 -4.76 -3.97 18.91
N ILE A 268 -6.05 -3.91 19.23
CA ILE A 268 -6.59 -4.29 20.55
C ILE A 268 -6.23 -5.75 20.86
N ASN A 269 -6.44 -6.65 19.90
CA ASN A 269 -6.13 -8.07 20.06
C ASN A 269 -4.63 -8.29 20.30
N LEU A 270 -3.77 -7.68 19.48
CA LEU A 270 -2.32 -7.77 19.62
C LEU A 270 -1.86 -7.20 20.97
N TRP A 271 -2.41 -6.04 21.37
CA TRP A 271 -2.07 -5.37 22.63
C TRP A 271 -2.44 -6.22 23.86
N GLY A 272 -3.62 -6.84 23.84
CA GLY A 272 -4.06 -7.74 24.91
C GLY A 272 -3.24 -9.04 24.96
N ARG A 273 -2.91 -9.63 23.81
CA ARG A 273 -2.15 -10.89 23.76
C ARG A 273 -0.66 -10.75 24.04
N THR A 274 -0.16 -9.52 24.03
CA THR A 274 1.22 -9.19 24.43
C THR A 274 1.28 -8.59 25.85
N GLU A 275 0.18 -8.63 26.61
CA GLU A 275 0.17 -8.18 28.00
C GLU A 275 1.17 -8.96 28.87
N GLY A 276 1.91 -8.24 29.70
CA GLY A 276 2.97 -8.81 30.54
C GLY A 276 4.31 -9.07 29.82
N ILE A 277 4.38 -8.91 28.50
CA ILE A 277 5.64 -9.08 27.75
C ILE A 277 6.55 -7.84 27.96
N PRO A 278 7.84 -8.04 28.34
CA PRO A 278 8.81 -6.96 28.45
C PRO A 278 8.90 -6.11 27.17
N PHE A 279 9.14 -4.81 27.36
CA PHE A 279 9.31 -3.84 26.26
C PHE A 279 8.12 -3.66 25.31
N ARG A 280 6.96 -4.28 25.55
CA ARG A 280 5.73 -4.14 24.74
C ARG A 280 5.43 -2.67 24.41
N ASP A 281 5.28 -1.83 25.44
CA ASP A 281 4.88 -0.44 25.27
C ASP A 281 5.91 0.36 24.46
N GLN A 282 7.19 0.11 24.69
CA GLN A 282 8.28 0.73 23.95
C GLN A 282 8.31 0.27 22.49
N ALA A 283 8.01 -1.00 22.21
CA ALA A 283 8.04 -1.56 20.88
C ALA A 283 6.83 -1.11 20.04
N LEU A 284 5.62 -1.27 20.59
CA LEU A 284 4.35 -1.01 19.90
C LEU A 284 3.98 0.49 19.85
N GLY A 285 4.41 1.27 20.85
CA GLY A 285 4.27 2.72 20.87
C GLY A 285 5.38 3.48 20.10
N ALA A 286 6.37 2.77 19.54
CA ALA A 286 7.48 3.41 18.84
C ALA A 286 7.04 4.07 17.52
N ASN A 287 7.45 5.32 17.32
CA ASN A 287 7.30 6.04 16.05
C ASN A 287 7.80 5.23 14.83
N SER A 288 8.87 4.44 15.02
CA SER A 288 9.50 3.70 13.94
C SER A 288 8.57 2.65 13.30
N LEU A 289 7.76 1.92 14.09
CA LEU A 289 6.74 1.01 13.58
C LEU A 289 5.77 1.73 12.63
N TRP A 290 5.27 2.89 13.06
CA TRP A 290 4.29 3.68 12.31
C TRP A 290 4.90 4.27 11.04
N LYS A 291 6.15 4.76 11.10
CA LYS A 291 6.91 5.16 9.90
C LYS A 291 7.03 4.02 8.89
N ARG A 292 7.31 2.80 9.35
CA ARG A 292 7.42 1.62 8.47
C ARG A 292 6.11 1.27 7.78
N LEU A 293 4.98 1.39 8.48
CA LEU A 293 3.64 1.22 7.92
C LEU A 293 3.32 2.32 6.89
N VAL A 294 3.60 3.58 7.22
CA VAL A 294 3.45 4.71 6.27
C VAL A 294 4.30 4.48 5.02
N PHE A 295 5.56 4.08 5.19
CA PHE A 295 6.43 3.73 4.07
C PHE A 295 5.81 2.64 3.20
N GLN A 296 5.31 1.56 3.80
CA GLN A 296 4.65 0.49 3.05
C GLN A 296 3.47 1.02 2.22
N TYR A 297 2.57 1.79 2.83
CA TYR A 297 1.39 2.30 2.13
C TYR A 297 1.72 3.37 1.08
N TYR A 298 2.62 4.27 1.39
CA TYR A 298 3.02 5.34 0.49
C TYR A 298 3.81 4.81 -0.70
N VAL A 299 4.75 3.90 -0.46
CA VAL A 299 5.67 3.44 -1.50
C VAL A 299 5.11 2.29 -2.32
N LEU A 300 4.44 1.31 -1.69
CA LEU A 300 3.85 0.20 -2.43
C LEU A 300 2.53 0.60 -3.07
N HIS A 301 1.61 1.14 -2.27
CA HIS A 301 0.23 1.33 -2.70
C HIS A 301 -0.02 2.73 -3.27
N GLU A 302 0.89 3.66 -3.00
CA GLU A 302 0.80 5.07 -3.40
C GLU A 302 -0.48 5.74 -2.92
N LEU A 303 -0.90 5.36 -1.71
CA LEU A 303 -2.13 5.88 -1.14
C LEU A 303 -2.00 7.37 -0.80
N PRO A 304 -3.08 8.14 -0.99
CA PRO A 304 -3.20 9.48 -0.43
C PRO A 304 -2.97 9.49 1.08
N GLN A 305 -2.47 10.62 1.61
CA GLN A 305 -2.14 10.72 3.03
C GLN A 305 -3.33 10.47 3.96
N ASP A 306 -4.50 11.00 3.61
CA ASP A 306 -5.73 10.82 4.38
C ASP A 306 -6.09 9.33 4.51
N ASP A 307 -5.94 8.56 3.43
CA ASP A 307 -6.17 7.11 3.42
C ASP A 307 -5.18 6.37 4.31
N ILE A 308 -3.92 6.78 4.28
CA ILE A 308 -2.89 6.19 5.14
C ILE A 308 -3.26 6.46 6.61
N LEU A 309 -3.61 7.71 6.94
CA LEU A 309 -4.01 8.12 8.28
C LEU A 309 -5.24 7.38 8.78
N GLU A 310 -6.25 7.14 7.93
CA GLU A 310 -7.43 6.35 8.28
C GLU A 310 -7.08 4.90 8.66
N ARG A 311 -6.06 4.32 8.03
CA ARG A 311 -5.61 2.95 8.31
C ARG A 311 -4.81 2.86 9.60
N ILE A 312 -3.91 3.82 9.87
CA ILE A 312 -2.91 3.68 10.93
C ILE A 312 -3.23 4.45 12.21
N SER A 313 -3.85 5.64 12.13
CA SER A 313 -3.98 6.53 13.29
C SER A 313 -4.86 5.93 14.39
N PRO A 314 -6.02 5.32 14.09
CA PRO A 314 -6.85 4.71 15.12
C PRO A 314 -6.15 3.55 15.85
N ALA A 315 -5.36 2.74 15.12
CA ALA A 315 -4.56 1.68 15.73
C ALA A 315 -3.41 2.26 16.58
N ALA A 316 -2.76 3.31 16.10
CA ALA A 316 -1.70 3.98 16.84
C ALA A 316 -2.19 4.56 18.18
N ASP A 317 -3.38 5.16 18.19
CA ASP A 317 -3.99 5.70 19.42
C ASP A 317 -4.24 4.59 20.46
N VAL A 318 -4.63 3.38 20.03
CA VAL A 318 -4.75 2.21 20.93
C VAL A 318 -3.40 1.83 21.55
N ALA A 319 -2.31 1.95 20.77
CA ALA A 319 -0.95 1.70 21.24
C ALA A 319 -0.34 2.85 22.06
N GLY A 320 -1.11 3.89 22.38
CA GLY A 320 -0.64 5.07 23.10
C GLY A 320 0.18 6.06 22.26
N TYR A 321 0.17 5.93 20.93
CA TYR A 321 0.92 6.79 20.01
C TYR A 321 0.00 7.63 19.12
N ARG A 322 0.08 8.96 19.21
CA ARG A 322 -0.80 9.85 18.43
C ARG A 322 -0.13 10.33 17.14
N ILE A 323 -0.64 9.89 16.00
CA ILE A 323 -0.22 10.35 14.66
C ILE A 323 -1.05 11.56 14.27
N ARG A 324 -0.45 12.76 14.27
CA ARG A 324 -1.15 14.00 13.88
C ARG A 324 -0.98 14.38 12.42
N ASN A 325 0.18 14.06 11.84
CA ASN A 325 0.54 14.45 10.49
C ASN A 325 1.69 13.55 10.00
N ILE A 326 1.57 13.02 8.77
CA ILE A 326 2.60 12.19 8.13
C ILE A 326 3.36 12.94 7.03
N ASN A 327 3.01 14.20 6.74
CA ASN A 327 3.70 15.05 5.76
C ASN A 327 5.20 15.10 5.99
N THR A 328 5.62 15.26 7.25
CA THR A 328 7.05 15.32 7.59
C THR A 328 7.79 14.02 7.32
N TRP A 329 7.09 12.88 7.27
CA TRP A 329 7.69 11.59 6.93
C TRP A 329 7.73 11.41 5.41
N ILE A 330 6.64 11.74 4.73
CA ILE A 330 6.46 11.54 3.28
C ILE A 330 7.29 12.53 2.45
N ALA A 331 7.45 13.78 2.89
CA ALA A 331 8.15 14.83 2.15
C ALA A 331 9.69 14.68 2.15
N ASN A 332 10.18 13.53 1.68
CA ASN A 332 11.58 13.11 1.48
C ASN A 332 12.26 12.37 2.65
N ARG A 333 11.75 12.45 3.88
CA ARG A 333 12.49 11.90 5.04
C ARG A 333 12.54 10.37 5.11
N LEU A 334 11.48 9.66 4.69
CA LEU A 334 11.49 8.20 4.79
C LEU A 334 12.56 7.56 3.92
N LEU A 335 12.76 8.08 2.70
CA LEU A 335 13.78 7.56 1.80
C LEU A 335 15.16 8.11 2.14
N ASP A 336 15.28 9.33 2.64
CA ASP A 336 16.54 9.84 3.18
C ASP A 336 17.03 9.02 4.38
N ASP A 337 16.13 8.60 5.28
CA ASP A 337 16.45 7.70 6.40
C ASP A 337 17.09 6.39 5.88
N ILE A 338 16.50 5.79 4.84
CA ILE A 338 17.00 4.56 4.18
C ILE A 338 18.36 4.79 3.50
N LEU A 339 18.48 5.85 2.69
CA LEU A 339 19.71 6.15 1.95
C LEU A 339 20.86 6.49 2.89
N SER A 340 20.58 7.23 3.96
CA SER A 340 21.56 7.57 5.00
C SER A 340 22.04 6.34 5.77
N TRP A 341 21.13 5.38 6.03
CA TRP A 341 21.51 4.12 6.65
C TRP A 341 22.42 3.30 5.74
N ARG A 342 22.12 3.20 4.44
CA ARG A 342 22.97 2.46 3.49
C ARG A 342 24.35 3.07 3.38
N ALA A 343 24.44 4.39 3.25
CA ALA A 343 25.72 5.10 3.17
C ALA A 343 26.64 4.85 4.39
N LYS A 344 26.07 4.51 5.56
CA LYS A 344 26.83 4.22 6.79
C LYS A 344 27.24 2.76 6.94
N ASN A 345 26.56 1.83 6.27
CA ASN A 345 26.76 0.39 6.46
C ASN A 345 27.36 -0.30 5.22
N ASP A 346 27.26 0.30 4.03
CA ASP A 346 27.84 -0.20 2.77
C ASP A 346 29.23 0.41 2.46
N GLY A 347 29.76 1.30 3.33
CA GLY A 347 31.08 1.94 3.19
C GLY A 347 31.98 1.59 4.36
#